data_AF-A0A5J4U859-F1
#
_entry.id   AF-A0A5J4U859-F1
#
_cell.length_a   1.000
_cell.length_b   1.000
_cell.length_c   1.000
_cell.angle_alpha   90.00
_cell.angle_beta   90.00
_cell.angle_gamma   90.00
#
_symmetry.space_group_name_H-M   'P 1'
#
loop_
_entity.id
_entity.type
_entity.pdbx_description
1 polymer ?
#
loop_
_entity_poly.entity_id
_entity_poly.type
_entity_poly.pdbx_seq_one_letter_code
_entity_poly.pdbx_strand_id
1 'polypeptide(L)'
;MNKNSQQTHTNFEANTNRLIGQLQRENIDYSNTIQYMEPRLVPQDKQYDYIYSIELINEDIDGKYYKVHRLHKNSINKCPAIAQRSTVYIDNLPIAVTINHDVKDMLNDRGIKMKKLSFTIPSDQDDTEIMNLIRQTVTQRSIH
;
A
#
# COMPACT_ATOMS: atom_id res chain seq x y z
N MET A 1 -40.04 7.50 -35.21
CA MET A 1 -39.16 7.32 -34.03
C MET A 1 -39.99 6.73 -32.90
N ASN A 2 -39.50 5.68 -32.24
CA ASN A 2 -40.25 4.85 -31.29
C ASN A 2 -40.37 5.55 -29.91
N LYS A 3 -41.58 5.86 -29.45
CA LYS A 3 -41.82 6.48 -28.13
C LYS A 3 -41.26 5.62 -26.98
N ASN A 4 -41.23 4.31 -27.15
CA ASN A 4 -40.74 3.37 -26.13
C ASN A 4 -39.22 3.46 -25.95
N SER A 5 -38.45 3.78 -27.00
CA SER A 5 -37.00 3.94 -26.91
C SER A 5 -36.58 5.27 -26.29
N GLN A 6 -37.39 6.32 -26.44
CA GLN A 6 -37.15 7.59 -25.75
C GLN A 6 -37.41 7.46 -24.25
N GLN A 7 -38.50 6.79 -23.85
CA GLN A 7 -38.85 6.60 -22.45
C GLN A 7 -37.84 5.74 -21.67
N THR A 8 -37.26 4.70 -22.28
CA THR A 8 -36.20 3.91 -21.65
C THR A 8 -34.90 4.68 -21.48
N HIS A 9 -34.53 5.53 -22.44
CA HIS A 9 -33.33 6.40 -22.35
C HIS A 9 -33.46 7.40 -21.19
N THR A 10 -34.60 8.08 -21.10
CA THR A 10 -34.85 9.08 -20.04
C THR A 10 -34.86 8.43 -18.65
N ASN A 11 -35.41 7.22 -18.51
CA ASN A 11 -35.39 6.48 -17.25
C ASN A 11 -33.99 6.03 -16.85
N PHE A 12 -33.14 5.67 -17.82
CA PHE A 12 -31.76 5.30 -17.55
C PHE A 12 -30.96 6.50 -17.05
N GLU A 13 -31.05 7.65 -17.73
CA GLU A 13 -30.37 8.89 -17.32
C GLU A 13 -30.82 9.37 -15.94
N ALA A 14 -32.13 9.33 -15.66
CA ALA A 14 -32.67 9.70 -14.36
C ALA A 14 -32.14 8.82 -13.22
N ASN A 15 -32.04 7.50 -13.45
CA ASN A 15 -31.47 6.57 -12.47
C ASN A 15 -29.97 6.79 -12.26
N THR A 16 -29.22 7.01 -13.33
CA THR A 16 -27.78 7.30 -13.26
C THR A 16 -27.51 8.57 -12.47
N ASN A 17 -28.25 9.65 -12.76
CA ASN A 17 -28.13 10.92 -12.04
C ASN A 17 -28.50 10.79 -10.56
N ARG A 18 -29.53 9.98 -10.24
CA ARG A 18 -29.91 9.69 -8.85
C ARG A 18 -28.80 8.95 -8.10
N LEU A 19 -28.20 7.94 -8.73
CA LEU A 19 -27.11 7.16 -8.14
C LEU A 19 -25.86 8.02 -7.93
N ILE A 20 -25.49 8.85 -8.92
CA ILE A 20 -24.39 9.81 -8.81
C ILE A 20 -24.62 10.75 -7.63
N GLY A 21 -25.83 11.31 -7.50
CA GLY A 21 -26.17 12.19 -6.39
C GLY A 21 -26.14 11.49 -5.03
N GLN A 22 -26.49 10.21 -4.93
CA GLN A 22 -26.36 9.42 -3.70
C GLN A 22 -24.89 9.22 -3.33
N LEU A 23 -24.07 8.76 -4.27
CA LEU A 23 -22.64 8.52 -4.05
C LEU A 23 -21.89 9.80 -3.67
N GLN A 24 -22.25 10.94 -4.27
CA GLN A 24 -21.67 12.24 -3.91
C GLN A 24 -22.00 12.64 -2.46
N ARG A 25 -23.25 12.44 -2.02
CA ARG A 25 -23.64 12.72 -0.63
C ARG A 25 -22.92 11.81 0.36
N GLU A 26 -22.84 10.52 0.06
CA GLU A 26 -22.10 9.56 0.88
C GLU A 26 -20.61 9.93 0.96
N ASN A 27 -19.98 10.29 -0.16
CA ASN A 27 -18.58 10.73 -0.16
C ASN A 27 -18.34 12.00 0.68
N ILE A 28 -19.26 12.96 0.62
CA ILE A 28 -19.18 14.18 1.43
C ILE A 28 -19.31 13.83 2.93
N ASP A 29 -20.25 12.94 3.27
CA ASP A 29 -20.47 12.50 4.65
C ASP A 29 -19.27 11.72 5.22
N TYR A 30 -18.69 10.82 4.43
CA TYR A 30 -17.45 10.13 4.78
C TYR A 30 -16.27 11.09 4.94
N SER A 31 -16.14 12.07 4.04
CA SER A 31 -15.07 13.07 4.11
C SER A 31 -15.18 13.92 5.36
N ASN A 32 -16.39 14.37 5.70
CA ASN A 32 -16.65 15.10 6.94
C ASN A 32 -16.31 14.23 8.16
N THR A 33 -16.77 12.98 8.18
CA THR A 33 -16.47 12.04 9.28
C THR A 33 -14.96 11.88 9.48
N ILE A 34 -14.21 11.68 8.39
CA ILE A 34 -12.73 11.58 8.43
C ILE A 34 -12.11 12.87 8.97
N GLN A 35 -12.61 14.04 8.55
CA GLN A 35 -12.10 15.33 9.01
C GLN A 35 -12.30 15.55 10.52
N TYR A 36 -13.38 15.03 11.10
CA TYR A 36 -13.69 15.14 12.53
C TYR A 36 -13.16 13.97 13.37
N MET A 37 -12.52 12.97 12.75
CA MET A 37 -11.81 11.94 13.50
C MET A 37 -10.54 12.52 14.10
N GLU A 38 -10.41 12.45 15.42
CA GLU A 38 -9.12 12.68 16.05
C GLU A 38 -8.11 11.64 15.54
N PRO A 39 -6.90 12.07 15.11
CA PRO A 39 -5.83 11.14 14.80
C PRO A 39 -5.63 10.18 15.97
N ARG A 40 -5.53 8.88 15.69
CA ARG A 40 -5.23 7.91 16.75
C ARG A 40 -3.87 8.25 17.36
N LEU A 41 -3.88 8.73 18.60
CA LEU A 41 -2.67 8.97 19.36
C LEU A 41 -1.94 7.65 19.56
N VAL A 42 -0.79 7.51 18.89
CA VAL A 42 0.14 6.43 19.18
C VAL A 42 0.88 6.81 20.46
N PRO A 43 0.92 5.96 21.49
CA PRO A 43 1.74 6.23 22.68
C PRO A 43 3.18 6.56 22.27
N GLN A 44 3.74 7.64 22.82
CA GLN A 44 5.04 8.19 22.40
C GLN A 44 6.18 7.17 22.51
N ASP A 45 6.10 6.28 23.51
CA ASP A 45 7.02 5.16 23.75
C ASP A 45 6.89 4.03 22.72
N LYS A 46 5.75 3.95 22.02
CA LYS A 46 5.47 2.92 21.01
C LYS A 46 5.58 3.45 19.59
N GLN A 47 5.83 4.75 19.42
CA GLN A 47 5.75 5.38 18.11
C GLN A 47 6.65 4.69 17.07
N TYR A 48 7.80 4.13 17.46
CA TYR A 48 8.82 3.56 16.56
C TYR A 48 9.12 2.06 16.79
N ASP A 49 8.09 1.24 16.99
CA ASP A 49 8.26 -0.18 17.37
C ASP A 49 8.17 -1.19 16.23
N TYR A 50 8.18 -0.75 14.96
CA TYR A 50 8.10 -1.65 13.82
C TYR A 50 9.43 -1.80 13.07
N ILE A 51 9.54 -2.89 12.34
CA ILE A 51 10.61 -3.21 11.40
C ILE A 51 9.99 -3.41 10.04
N TYR A 52 10.63 -2.84 9.03
CA TYR A 52 10.45 -3.21 7.63
C TYR A 52 11.57 -4.15 7.22
N SER A 53 11.21 -5.27 6.62
CA SER A 53 12.22 -6.10 5.97
C SER A 53 11.74 -6.65 4.65
N ILE A 54 12.67 -6.91 3.74
CA ILE A 54 12.38 -7.54 2.46
C ILE A 54 13.37 -8.70 2.29
N GLU A 55 12.86 -9.90 2.07
CA GLU A 55 13.65 -11.11 1.85
C GLU A 55 13.40 -11.64 0.43
N LEU A 56 14.46 -12.04 -0.25
CA LEU A 56 14.37 -12.83 -1.48
C LEU A 56 13.97 -14.26 -1.08
N ILE A 57 12.82 -14.73 -1.56
CA ILE A 57 12.28 -16.04 -1.20
C ILE A 57 12.37 -17.06 -2.34
N ASN A 58 12.47 -16.61 -3.59
CA ASN A 58 12.64 -17.47 -4.75
C ASN A 58 13.21 -16.68 -5.93
N GLU A 59 13.82 -17.38 -6.88
CA GLU A 59 14.25 -16.84 -8.17
C GLU A 59 13.97 -17.90 -9.24
N ASP A 60 13.25 -17.52 -10.29
CA ASP A 60 12.95 -18.38 -11.43
C ASP A 60 12.93 -17.57 -12.74
N ILE A 61 12.40 -18.18 -13.80
CA ILE A 61 12.34 -17.58 -15.14
C ILE A 61 11.53 -16.27 -15.19
N ASP A 62 10.54 -16.12 -14.31
CA ASP A 62 9.69 -14.93 -14.22
C ASP A 62 10.34 -13.81 -13.40
N GLY A 63 11.46 -14.11 -12.72
CA GLY A 63 12.30 -13.17 -12.00
C GLY A 63 12.46 -13.48 -10.52
N LYS A 64 12.77 -12.44 -9.74
CA LYS A 64 13.10 -12.54 -8.33
C LYS A 64 11.88 -12.23 -7.46
N TYR A 65 11.50 -13.16 -6.60
CA TYR A 65 10.33 -13.07 -5.74
C TYR A 65 10.72 -12.59 -4.35
N TYR A 66 10.13 -11.49 -3.93
CA TYR A 66 10.41 -10.88 -2.65
C TYR A 66 9.21 -10.90 -1.73
N LYS A 67 9.49 -11.11 -0.45
CA LYS A 67 8.52 -11.03 0.62
C LYS A 67 8.84 -9.86 1.53
N VAL A 68 7.83 -9.03 1.77
CA VAL A 68 7.86 -7.92 2.70
C VAL A 68 7.38 -8.38 4.07
N HIS A 69 8.13 -8.02 5.09
CA HIS A 69 7.79 -8.20 6.48
C HIS A 69 7.61 -6.82 7.12
N ARG A 70 6.45 -6.62 7.75
CA ARG A 70 6.21 -5.51 8.68
C ARG A 70 5.92 -6.10 10.04
N LEU A 71 6.92 -6.08 10.91
CA LEU A 71 6.86 -6.78 12.20
C LEU A 71 7.04 -5.78 13.34
N HIS A 72 6.27 -5.97 14.40
CA HIS A 72 6.58 -5.31 15.68
C HIS A 72 7.89 -5.89 16.24
N LYS A 73 8.74 -5.08 16.87
CA LYS A 73 10.05 -5.50 17.42
C LYS A 73 9.95 -6.72 18.35
N ASN A 74 8.95 -6.75 19.22
CA ASN A 74 8.68 -7.90 20.10
C ASN A 74 8.40 -9.22 19.34
N SER A 75 8.10 -9.17 18.04
CA SER A 75 7.90 -10.34 17.18
C SER A 75 9.18 -10.82 16.49
N ILE A 76 10.32 -10.11 16.61
CA ILE A 76 11.60 -10.51 16.00
C ILE A 76 12.04 -11.89 16.49
N ASN A 77 11.79 -12.22 17.77
CA ASN A 77 12.16 -13.52 18.34
C ASN A 77 11.50 -14.70 17.61
N LYS A 78 10.40 -14.46 16.89
CA LYS A 78 9.72 -15.46 16.04
C LYS A 78 10.32 -15.59 14.63
N CYS A 79 11.13 -14.62 14.21
CA CYS A 79 11.85 -14.61 12.94
C CYS A 79 13.35 -14.32 13.20
N PRO A 80 14.08 -15.28 13.82
CA PRO A 80 15.51 -15.12 14.06
C PRO A 80 16.25 -14.92 12.73
N ALA A 81 17.30 -14.11 12.76
CA ALA A 81 18.12 -13.75 11.60
C ALA A 81 17.42 -12.99 10.46
N ILE A 82 16.21 -12.44 10.68
CA ILE A 82 15.52 -11.64 9.64
C ILE A 82 16.38 -10.48 9.14
N ALA A 83 17.15 -9.82 10.01
CA ALA A 83 18.08 -8.76 9.61
C ALA A 83 19.18 -9.25 8.65
N GLN A 84 19.66 -10.50 8.83
CA GLN A 84 20.75 -11.07 8.02
C GLN A 84 20.26 -11.56 6.66
N ARG A 85 19.01 -12.03 6.58
CA ARG A 85 18.41 -12.58 5.36
C ARG A 85 17.76 -11.51 4.49
N SER A 86 17.57 -10.31 5.02
CA SER A 86 16.85 -9.25 4.32
C SER A 86 17.76 -8.45 3.40
N THR A 87 17.31 -8.23 2.17
CA THR A 87 17.90 -7.30 1.20
C THR A 87 17.67 -5.84 1.60
N VAL A 88 16.53 -5.57 2.24
CA VAL A 88 16.23 -4.29 2.89
C VAL A 88 15.86 -4.59 4.33
N TYR A 89 16.53 -3.97 5.29
CA TYR A 89 16.18 -4.02 6.70
C TYR A 89 16.20 -2.59 7.26
N ILE A 90 15.05 -2.15 7.77
CA ILE A 90 14.89 -0.85 8.39
C ILE A 90 14.19 -1.08 9.72
N ASP A 91 14.86 -0.73 10.80
CA ASP A 91 14.30 -0.77 12.14
C ASP A 91 13.69 0.58 12.53
N ASN A 92 13.05 0.60 13.71
CA ASN A 92 12.49 1.81 14.30
C ASN A 92 11.47 2.52 13.40
N LEU A 93 10.65 1.76 12.66
CA LEU A 93 9.58 2.32 11.85
C LEU A 93 8.42 2.84 12.70
N PRO A 94 7.78 3.95 12.27
CA PRO A 94 6.61 4.43 12.97
C PRO A 94 5.40 3.48 12.88
N ILE A 95 4.54 3.46 13.90
CA ILE A 95 3.31 2.62 13.90
C ILE A 95 2.36 3.03 12.77
N ALA A 96 2.24 4.33 12.51
CA ALA A 96 1.15 4.92 11.73
C ALA A 96 1.46 5.18 10.25
N VAL A 97 2.48 4.55 9.66
CA VAL A 97 2.87 4.91 8.28
C VAL A 97 2.16 4.08 7.20
N THR A 98 1.75 4.79 6.14
CA THR A 98 1.28 4.26 4.85
C THR A 98 2.40 3.69 3.98
N ILE A 99 3.60 3.41 4.53
CA ILE A 99 4.78 2.94 3.79
C ILE A 99 4.47 1.83 2.79
N ASN A 100 3.62 0.85 3.14
CA ASN A 100 3.27 -0.23 2.21
C ASN A 100 2.48 0.28 1.00
N HIS A 101 1.65 1.30 1.18
CA HIS A 101 0.93 1.97 0.10
C HIS A 101 1.91 2.76 -0.77
N ASP A 102 2.80 3.55 -0.17
CA ASP A 102 3.81 4.32 -0.91
C ASP A 102 4.77 3.41 -1.71
N VAL A 103 5.22 2.31 -1.10
CA VAL A 103 6.05 1.29 -1.78
C VAL A 103 5.25 0.61 -2.88
N LYS A 104 3.97 0.30 -2.66
CA LYS A 104 3.12 -0.31 -3.69
C LYS A 104 2.92 0.63 -4.88
N ASP A 105 2.67 1.92 -4.65
CA ASP A 105 2.48 2.90 -5.72
C ASP A 105 3.78 3.06 -6.53
N MET A 106 4.91 3.22 -5.84
CA MET A 106 6.22 3.29 -6.47
C MET A 106 6.52 2.03 -7.30
N LEU A 107 6.21 0.83 -6.78
CA LEU A 107 6.39 -0.41 -7.54
C LEU A 107 5.48 -0.45 -8.77
N ASN A 108 4.23 0.02 -8.66
CA ASN A 108 3.32 0.07 -9.81
C ASN A 108 3.85 1.02 -10.91
N ASP A 109 4.48 2.14 -10.55
CA ASP A 109 5.10 3.05 -11.52
C ASP A 109 6.26 2.38 -12.30
N ARG A 110 6.87 1.33 -11.71
CA ARG A 110 7.87 0.47 -12.34
C ARG A 110 7.28 -0.74 -13.08
N GLY A 111 5.95 -0.83 -13.17
CA GLY A 111 5.27 -2.00 -13.72
C GLY A 111 5.29 -3.24 -12.82
N ILE A 112 5.75 -3.12 -11.57
CA ILE A 112 5.84 -4.21 -10.61
C ILE A 112 4.58 -4.22 -9.73
N LYS A 113 3.81 -5.30 -9.82
CA LYS A 113 2.58 -5.42 -9.05
C LYS A 113 2.82 -6.05 -7.68
N MET A 114 2.69 -5.25 -6.63
CA MET A 114 2.67 -5.78 -5.25
C MET A 114 1.31 -6.40 -4.92
N LYS A 115 1.31 -7.66 -4.49
CA LYS A 115 0.14 -8.41 -4.01
C LYS A 115 0.33 -8.76 -2.54
N LYS A 116 -0.58 -8.28 -1.69
CA LYS A 116 -0.45 -8.40 -0.21
C LYS A 116 0.88 -7.81 0.26
N LEU A 117 1.84 -8.64 0.62
CA LEU A 117 3.18 -8.27 1.07
C LEU A 117 4.26 -8.98 0.26
N SER A 118 4.00 -9.21 -1.03
CA SER A 118 4.95 -9.86 -1.93
C SER A 118 4.89 -9.23 -3.30
N PHE A 119 6.03 -9.24 -4.00
CA PHE A 119 6.16 -8.76 -5.37
C PHE A 119 7.25 -9.55 -6.09
N THR A 120 7.21 -9.52 -7.41
CA THR A 120 8.21 -10.15 -8.28
C THR A 120 8.86 -9.04 -9.10
N ILE A 121 10.18 -8.94 -9.04
CA ILE A 121 10.95 -8.09 -9.94
C ILE A 121 11.25 -8.91 -11.19
N PRO A 122 10.77 -8.49 -12.37
CA PRO A 122 11.07 -9.15 -13.64
C PRO A 122 12.58 -9.23 -13.90
N SER A 123 13.03 -10.31 -14.57
CA SER A 123 14.44 -10.57 -14.86
C SER A 123 15.14 -9.50 -15.72
N ASP A 124 14.37 -8.67 -16.41
CA ASP A 124 14.84 -7.56 -17.25
C ASP A 124 15.00 -6.24 -16.48
N GLN A 125 14.69 -6.21 -15.18
CA GLN A 125 14.87 -5.05 -14.31
C GLN A 125 15.99 -5.27 -13.28
N ASP A 126 16.68 -4.19 -12.90
CA ASP A 126 17.74 -4.22 -11.88
C ASP A 126 17.13 -4.26 -10.46
N ASP A 127 17.27 -5.41 -9.78
CA ASP A 127 16.75 -5.57 -8.41
C ASP A 127 17.47 -4.68 -7.39
N THR A 128 18.75 -4.37 -7.60
CA THR A 128 19.50 -3.48 -6.71
C THR A 128 18.94 -2.06 -6.78
N GLU A 129 18.61 -1.57 -7.98
CA GLU A 129 17.97 -0.27 -8.17
C GLU A 129 16.61 -0.19 -7.45
N ILE A 130 15.75 -1.20 -7.67
CA ILE A 130 14.43 -1.26 -7.04
C ILE A 130 14.54 -1.33 -5.51
N MET A 131 15.47 -2.14 -4.96
CA MET A 131 15.67 -2.22 -3.52
C MET A 131 16.17 -0.91 -2.91
N ASN A 132 17.05 -0.20 -3.63
CA ASN A 132 17.50 1.12 -3.20
C ASN A 132 16.36 2.14 -3.20
N LEU A 133 15.48 2.10 -4.21
CA LEU A 133 14.31 2.96 -4.28
C LEU A 133 13.32 2.66 -3.14
N ILE A 134 13.06 1.38 -2.86
CA ILE A 134 12.23 1.00 -1.70
C ILE A 134 12.87 1.52 -0.40
N ARG A 135 14.19 1.36 -0.21
CA ARG A 135 14.88 1.85 0.99
C ARG A 135 14.69 3.36 1.14
N GLN A 136 14.87 4.14 0.07
CA GLN A 136 14.65 5.58 0.09
C GLN A 136 13.21 5.97 0.44
N THR A 137 12.22 5.35 -0.21
CA THR A 137 10.80 5.60 0.05
C THR A 137 10.45 5.32 1.51
N VAL A 138 10.89 4.18 2.04
CA VAL A 138 10.62 3.81 3.44
C VAL A 138 11.30 4.80 4.39
N THR A 139 12.57 5.15 4.17
CA THR A 139 13.31 6.08 5.03
C THR A 139 12.69 7.48 5.02
N GLN A 140 12.35 8.04 3.85
CA GLN A 140 11.74 9.39 3.75
C GLN A 140 10.41 9.47 4.51
N ARG A 141 9.59 8.43 4.41
CA ARG A 141 8.30 8.35 5.12
C ARG A 141 8.44 8.08 6.61
N SER A 142 9.62 7.65 7.07
CA SER A 142 9.89 7.35 8.48
C SER A 142 10.44 8.55 9.27
N ILE A 143 10.83 9.62 8.59
CA ILE A 143 11.44 10.83 9.19
C ILE A 143 10.38 11.86 9.64
N HIS A 144 9.09 11.65 9.32
CA HIS A 144 8.00 12.58 9.62
C HIS A 144 7.14 12.12 10.80
#